data_AF-A0A0R3LMW3-F1
#
_entry.id   AF-A0A0R3LMW3-F1
#
_cell.length_a   1.000
_cell.length_b   1.000
_cell.length_c   1.000
_cell.angle_alpha   90.00
_cell.angle_beta   90.00
_cell.angle_gamma   90.00
#
_symmetry.space_group_name_H-M   'P 1'
#
loop_
_entity.id
_entity.type
_entity.pdbx_description
1 polymer ?
#
loop_
_entity_poly.entity_id
_entity_poly.type
_entity_poly.pdbx_seq_one_letter_code
_entity_poly.pdbx_strand_id
1 'polypeptide(L)'
;MSKFHERAETQTKQIIGQMLGDELLVQEGKDQQREATEPEPAAKEKDKRKDQGIVRDERGQEQPRDKERAQRVSRVDRGGDPPGKKV
;
A
#
# COMPACT_ATOMS: atom_id res chain seq x y z
N MET A 1 9.78 16.24 16.17
CA MET A 1 8.70 15.68 17.03
C MET A 1 8.45 14.23 16.64
N SER A 2 7.87 13.42 17.53
CA SER A 2 7.59 12.01 17.25
C SER A 2 6.32 11.86 16.41
N LYS A 3 6.32 10.94 15.43
CA LYS A 3 5.16 10.62 14.57
C LYS A 3 3.90 10.22 15.35
N PHE A 4 4.07 9.72 16.58
CA PHE A 4 2.96 9.41 17.47
C PHE A 4 2.24 10.67 17.97
N HIS A 5 2.99 11.71 18.29
CA HIS A 5 2.45 12.98 18.78
C HIS A 5 1.66 13.68 17.66
N GLU A 6 2.21 13.71 16.46
CA GLU A 6 1.58 14.27 15.26
C GLU A 6 0.26 13.57 14.90
N ARG A 7 0.21 12.23 14.99
CA ARG A 7 -1.05 11.48 14.80
C ARG A 7 -2.08 11.76 15.88
N ALA A 8 -1.65 11.93 17.13
CA ALA A 8 -2.56 12.24 18.24
C ALA A 8 -3.16 13.65 18.09
N GLU A 9 -2.34 14.62 17.68
CA GLU A 9 -2.78 16.00 17.43
C GLU A 9 -3.78 16.08 16.28
N THR A 10 -3.50 15.43 15.15
CA THR A 10 -4.39 15.40 13.99
C THR A 10 -5.74 14.77 14.30
N GLN A 11 -5.75 13.63 15.00
CA GLN A 11 -6.98 12.99 15.44
C GLN A 11 -7.78 13.88 16.41
N THR A 12 -7.09 14.56 17.32
CA THR A 12 -7.72 15.47 18.28
C THR A 12 -8.40 16.65 17.58
N LYS A 13 -7.75 17.26 16.58
CA LYS A 13 -8.35 18.34 15.77
C LYS A 13 -9.62 17.89 15.05
N GLN A 14 -9.62 16.70 14.48
CA GLN A 14 -10.81 16.16 13.81
C GLN A 14 -11.97 15.94 14.79
N ILE A 15 -11.70 15.38 15.97
CA ILE A 15 -12.73 15.12 16.99
C ILE A 15 -13.31 16.44 17.52
N ILE A 16 -12.44 17.40 17.88
CA ILE A 16 -12.88 18.70 18.39
C ILE A 16 -13.64 19.49 17.33
N GLY A 17 -13.17 19.51 16.07
CA GLY A 17 -13.86 20.20 14.98
C GLY A 17 -15.27 19.64 14.73
N GLN A 18 -15.46 18.32 14.80
CA GLN A 18 -16.79 17.70 14.70
C GLN A 18 -17.70 18.10 15.87
N MET A 19 -17.16 18.16 17.10
CA MET A 19 -17.94 18.57 18.27
C MET A 19 -18.37 20.05 18.22
N LEU A 20 -17.52 20.92 17.66
CA LEU A 20 -17.79 22.36 17.56
C LEU A 20 -18.56 22.75 16.29
N GLY A 21 -18.66 21.85 15.30
CA GLY A 21 -19.16 22.19 13.97
C GLY A 21 -18.19 23.07 13.16
N ASP A 22 -16.90 23.06 13.51
CA ASP A 22 -15.86 23.80 12.80
C ASP A 22 -15.26 22.92 11.70
N GLU A 23 -15.79 23.07 10.49
CA GLU A 23 -15.35 22.32 9.31
C GLU A 23 -13.90 22.61 8.92
N LEU A 24 -13.39 23.83 9.18
CA LEU A 24 -12.01 24.20 8.86
C LEU A 24 -11.03 23.41 9.73
N LEU A 25 -11.33 23.28 11.02
CA LEU A 25 -10.51 22.50 11.95
C LEU A 25 -10.51 21.00 11.61
N VAL A 26 -11.66 20.47 11.16
CA VAL A 26 -11.75 19.09 10.68
C VAL A 26 -10.89 18.88 9.43
N GLN A 27 -10.90 19.84 8.48
CA GLN A 27 -10.06 19.76 7.29
C GLN A 27 -8.58 19.87 7.62
N GLU A 28 -8.21 20.79 8.51
CA GLU A 28 -6.82 20.94 8.96
C GLU A 28 -6.29 19.63 9.57
N GLY A 29 -7.09 18.96 10.41
CA GLY A 29 -6.73 17.65 10.97
C GLY A 29 -6.62 16.54 9.92
N LYS A 30 -7.32 16.64 8.79
CA LYS A 30 -7.22 15.68 7.67
C LYS A 30 -6.00 15.96 6.79
N ASP A 31 -5.70 17.22 6.53
CA ASP A 31 -4.56 17.64 5.71
C ASP A 31 -3.24 17.32 6.43
N GLN A 32 -3.15 17.59 7.73
CA GLN A 32 -1.99 17.20 8.54
C GLN A 32 -1.85 15.67 8.65
N GLN A 33 -2.97 14.94 8.68
CA GLN A 33 -2.91 13.48 8.63
C GLN A 33 -2.32 13.00 7.29
N ARG A 34 -2.73 13.61 6.17
CA ARG A 34 -2.18 13.31 4.83
C ARG A 34 -0.71 13.66 4.77
N GLU A 35 -0.29 14.83 5.22
CA GLU A 35 1.12 15.23 5.26
C GLU A 35 1.97 14.28 6.13
N ALA A 36 1.45 13.82 7.27
CA ALA A 36 2.12 12.85 8.14
C ALA A 36 2.12 11.40 7.58
N THR A 37 1.31 11.10 6.56
CA THR A 37 1.19 9.77 5.92
C THR A 37 1.67 9.70 4.47
N GLU A 38 1.81 10.84 3.79
CA GLU A 38 2.34 10.94 2.44
C GLU A 38 3.85 11.25 2.49
N PRO A 39 4.72 10.38 1.95
CA PRO A 39 5.95 10.87 1.34
C PRO A 39 5.56 11.67 0.09
N GLU A 40 6.21 12.83 -0.15
CA GLU A 40 6.03 13.80 -1.25
C GLU A 40 5.22 13.41 -2.51
N PRO A 41 4.54 14.36 -3.19
CA PRO A 41 3.63 14.07 -4.28
C PRO A 41 4.36 13.50 -5.51
N ALA A 42 4.49 12.18 -5.58
CA ALA A 42 4.72 11.44 -6.80
C ALA A 42 3.42 11.42 -7.62
N ALA A 43 3.06 12.58 -8.18
CA ALA A 43 2.26 12.61 -9.39
C ALA A 43 2.99 11.72 -10.42
N LYS A 44 2.33 10.63 -10.85
CA LYS A 44 2.80 9.55 -11.76
C LYS A 44 3.32 8.26 -11.12
N GLU A 45 2.60 7.64 -10.18
CA GLU A 45 2.82 6.20 -9.92
C GLU A 45 1.56 5.37 -9.64
N LYS A 46 0.36 5.91 -9.86
CA LYS A 46 -0.90 5.17 -9.61
C LYS A 46 -1.25 4.13 -10.68
N ASP A 47 -0.59 4.11 -11.84
CA ASP A 47 -0.85 3.10 -12.86
C ASP A 47 0.06 1.87 -12.80
N LYS A 48 1.28 1.96 -12.25
CA LYS A 48 2.19 0.79 -12.20
C LYS A 48 1.87 -0.24 -11.11
N ARG A 49 0.98 0.10 -10.16
CA ARG A 49 0.62 -0.81 -9.05
C ARG A 49 -0.61 -1.67 -9.31
N LYS A 50 -1.40 -1.37 -10.35
CA LYS A 50 -2.62 -2.14 -10.69
C LYS A 50 -2.32 -3.51 -11.29
N ASP A 51 -1.10 -3.70 -11.79
CA ASP A 51 -0.67 -4.94 -12.47
C ASP A 51 -0.10 -5.99 -11.49
N GLN A 52 -0.07 -5.68 -10.19
CA GLN A 52 0.36 -6.63 -9.16
C GLN A 52 -0.87 -7.34 -8.57
N GLY A 53 -0.94 -8.67 -8.68
CA GLY A 53 -2.02 -9.47 -8.09
C GLY A 53 -2.20 -10.85 -8.74
N ILE A 54 -3.16 -11.60 -8.19
CA ILE A 54 -3.59 -12.91 -8.68
C ILE A 54 -5.04 -12.75 -9.17
N VAL A 55 -5.34 -13.28 -10.36
CA VAL A 55 -6.68 -13.28 -10.98
C VAL A 55 -7.09 -14.72 -11.24
N ARG A 56 -8.39 -15.02 -11.19
CA ARG A 56 -8.91 -16.36 -11.52
C ARG A 56 -9.34 -16.39 -12.98
N ASP A 57 -8.96 -17.45 -13.70
CA ASP A 57 -9.44 -17.71 -15.05
C ASP A 57 -10.88 -18.26 -15.05
N GLU A 58 -11.47 -18.45 -16.23
CA GLU A 58 -12.84 -18.98 -16.40
C GLU A 58 -13.01 -20.40 -15.83
N ARG A 59 -11.90 -21.12 -15.64
CA ARG A 59 -11.86 -22.45 -15.01
C ARG A 59 -11.61 -22.35 -13.49
N GLY A 60 -11.59 -21.13 -12.94
CA GLY A 60 -11.34 -20.85 -11.54
C GLY A 60 -9.86 -20.93 -11.12
N GLN A 61 -8.94 -21.11 -12.05
CA GLN A 61 -7.51 -21.26 -11.74
C GLN A 61 -6.86 -19.91 -11.49
N GLU A 62 -6.10 -19.82 -10.41
CA GLU A 62 -5.37 -18.63 -10.03
C GLU A 62 -4.13 -18.43 -10.92
N GLN A 63 -4.05 -17.26 -11.56
CA GLN A 63 -2.97 -16.85 -12.44
C GLN A 63 -2.47 -15.46 -12.05
N PRO A 64 -1.17 -15.15 -12.23
CA PRO A 64 -0.66 -13.80 -12.05
C PRO A 64 -1.39 -12.82 -12.99
N ARG A 65 -1.79 -11.67 -12.47
CA ARG A 65 -2.38 -10.59 -13.26
C ARG A 65 -1.40 -10.06 -14.33
N ASP A 66 -0.12 -10.05 -14.00
CA ASP A 66 0.98 -9.64 -14.86
C ASP A 66 1.79 -10.86 -15.29
N LYS A 67 1.48 -11.33 -16.50
CA LYS A 67 2.08 -12.53 -17.10
C LYS A 67 3.54 -12.31 -17.47
N GLU A 68 3.93 -11.11 -17.88
CA GLU A 68 5.30 -10.82 -18.31
C GLU A 68 6.27 -10.86 -17.13
N ARG A 69 5.91 -10.23 -16.00
CA ARG A 69 6.73 -10.28 -14.79
C ARG A 69 6.82 -11.68 -14.23
N ALA A 70 5.71 -12.41 -14.17
CA ALA A 70 5.72 -13.79 -13.68
C ALA A 70 6.64 -14.69 -14.53
N GLN A 71 6.63 -14.52 -15.86
CA GLN A 71 7.53 -15.24 -16.75
C GLN A 71 8.99 -14.88 -16.54
N ARG A 72 9.32 -13.61 -16.27
CA ARG A 72 10.70 -13.18 -15.96
C ARG A 72 11.26 -13.80 -14.69
N VAL A 73 10.42 -14.09 -13.69
CA VAL A 73 10.84 -14.73 -12.42
C VAL A 73 10.80 -16.26 -12.52
N SER A 74 10.00 -16.82 -13.42
CA SER A 74 9.75 -18.28 -13.54
C SER A 74 10.94 -19.10 -14.07
N ARG A 75 12.08 -18.50 -14.44
CA ARG A 75 13.28 -19.28 -14.80
C ARG A 75 14.55 -18.62 -14.29
N VAL A 76 14.87 -18.96 -13.04
CA VAL A 76 16.24 -19.35 -12.70
C VAL A 76 16.13 -20.73 -12.08
N ASP A 77 15.99 -21.74 -12.92
CA ASP A 77 16.38 -23.11 -12.57
C ASP A 77 17.91 -23.11 -12.50
N ARG A 78 18.45 -22.52 -11.42
CA ARG A 78 19.85 -22.70 -11.03
C ARG A 78 19.91 -24.16 -10.61
N GLY A 79 20.28 -25.05 -11.53
CA GLY A 79 20.45 -26.49 -11.36
C GLY A 79 21.50 -26.87 -10.31
N GLY A 80 21.31 -26.37 -9.10
CA GLY A 80 22.20 -26.45 -7.94
C GLY A 80 21.42 -26.29 -6.64
N ASP A 81 20.11 -26.55 -6.63
CA ASP A 81 19.38 -26.78 -5.39
C ASP A 81 19.66 -28.25 -4.99
N PRO A 82 20.44 -28.51 -3.91
CA PRO A 82 20.71 -29.87 -3.51
C PRO A 82 19.39 -30.52 -3.07
N PRO A 83 19.15 -31.81 -3.39
CA PRO A 83 17.92 -32.48 -3.03
C PRO A 83 17.72 -32.37 -1.52
N GLY A 84 16.61 -31.72 -1.12
CA GLY A 84 16.23 -31.59 0.28
C GLY A 84 16.28 -32.96 0.94
N LYS A 85 17.12 -33.09 1.98
CA LYS A 85 17.19 -34.30 2.79
C LYS A 85 15.77 -34.63 3.27
N LYS A 86 15.23 -35.75 2.80
CA LYS A 86 14.10 -36.40 3.45
C LYS A 86 14.62 -36.90 4.80
N VAL A 87 14.10 -36.33 5.88
CA VAL A 87 14.18 -36.92 7.22
C VAL A 87 13.34 -38.19 7.28
#